data_AF-A0A7C4GR55-F1
#
_entry.id   AF-A0A7C4GR55-F1
#
_cell.length_a   1.000
_cell.length_b   1.000
_cell.length_c   1.000
_cell.angle_alpha   90.00
_cell.angle_beta   90.00
_cell.angle_gamma   90.00
#
_symmetry.space_group_name_H-M   'P 1'
#
loop_
_entity.id
_entity.type
_entity.pdbx_description
1 polymer ?
#
loop_
_entity_poly.entity_id
_entity_poly.type
_entity_poly.pdbx_seq_one_letter_code
_entity_poly.pdbx_strand_id
1 'polypeptide(L)'
;MAEEAEEIKRLLSFKKRVEKRIERLESELKELQTVLETINSILLAKGFKRADIVKKPPTAEAVPPAAATMEEATQPSPYISAQVPVVAPMPEFKEVVSLKTASGELLAKLYVGDNFLRIVPAEDKNFSVNTPPFNQFLVERVLAKMQQKDSELVKTGKLKPEEIFTYNIIR
;
A
#
# COMPACT_ATOMS: atom_id res chain seq x y z
N MET A 1 -26.73 -39.02 -27.11
CA MET A 1 -28.04 -38.89 -26.40
C MET A 1 -27.97 -39.27 -24.92
N ALA A 2 -27.63 -40.50 -24.52
CA ALA A 2 -27.57 -40.85 -23.08
C ALA A 2 -26.42 -40.17 -22.32
N GLU A 3 -25.21 -40.13 -22.90
CA GLU A 3 -24.05 -39.45 -22.28
C GLU A 3 -24.23 -37.94 -22.15
N GLU A 4 -24.75 -37.27 -23.19
CA GLU A 4 -25.04 -35.82 -23.14
C GLU A 4 -26.03 -35.46 -22.02
N ALA A 5 -27.03 -36.32 -21.77
CA ALA A 5 -27.98 -36.10 -20.68
C ALA A 5 -27.33 -36.24 -19.29
N GLU A 6 -26.36 -37.16 -19.14
CA GLU A 6 -25.59 -37.29 -17.90
C GLU A 6 -24.66 -36.08 -17.69
N GLU A 7 -24.01 -35.59 -18.74
CA GLU A 7 -23.16 -34.40 -18.70
C GLU A 7 -23.95 -33.15 -18.28
N ILE A 8 -25.14 -32.94 -18.87
CA ILE A 8 -26.03 -31.83 -18.51
C ILE A 8 -26.42 -31.93 -17.03
N LYS A 9 -26.75 -33.13 -16.54
CA LYS A 9 -27.10 -33.35 -15.13
C LYS A 9 -25.94 -33.05 -14.19
N ARG A 10 -24.71 -33.45 -14.55
CA ARG A 10 -23.49 -33.11 -13.80
C ARG A 10 -23.29 -31.60 -13.78
N LEU A 11 -23.45 -30.92 -14.91
CA LEU A 11 -23.26 -29.48 -15.03
C LEU A 11 -24.27 -28.70 -14.18
N LEU A 12 -25.54 -29.12 -14.17
CA LEU A 12 -26.57 -28.54 -13.30
C LEU A 12 -26.26 -28.73 -11.82
N SER A 13 -25.76 -29.92 -11.42
CA SER A 13 -25.36 -30.17 -10.03
C SER A 13 -24.17 -29.29 -9.60
N PHE A 14 -23.23 -29.06 -10.52
CA PHE A 14 -22.08 -28.20 -10.28
C PHE A 14 -22.51 -26.75 -10.18
N LYS A 15 -23.33 -26.26 -11.11
CA LYS A 15 -23.93 -24.92 -11.07
C LYS A 15 -24.61 -24.67 -9.73
N LYS A 16 -25.49 -25.58 -9.28
CA LYS A 16 -26.19 -25.46 -8.00
C LYS A 16 -25.25 -25.41 -6.79
N ARG A 17 -24.15 -26.17 -6.83
CA ARG A 17 -23.13 -26.15 -5.77
C ARG A 17 -22.39 -24.81 -5.73
N VAL A 18 -22.05 -24.26 -6.90
CA VAL A 18 -21.40 -22.96 -7.03
C VAL A 18 -22.33 -21.85 -6.54
N GLU A 19 -23.58 -21.82 -6.98
CA GLU A 19 -24.59 -20.85 -6.54
C GLU A 19 -24.76 -20.86 -5.01
N LYS A 20 -24.91 -22.04 -4.41
CA LYS A 20 -25.01 -22.18 -2.96
C LYS A 20 -23.75 -21.69 -2.22
N ARG A 21 -22.56 -21.85 -2.81
CA ARG A 21 -21.32 -21.35 -2.20
C ARG A 21 -21.22 -19.83 -2.30
N ILE A 22 -21.67 -19.25 -3.41
CA ILE A 22 -21.75 -17.80 -3.61
C ILE A 22 -22.68 -17.20 -2.56
N GLU A 23 -23.91 -17.69 -2.43
CA GLU A 23 -24.89 -17.19 -1.46
C GLU A 23 -24.34 -17.22 -0.03
N ARG A 24 -23.65 -18.32 0.34
CA ARG A 24 -23.01 -18.44 1.65
C ARG A 24 -21.89 -17.42 1.86
N LEU A 25 -21.05 -17.20 0.85
CA LEU A 25 -19.95 -16.23 0.96
C LEU A 25 -20.48 -14.80 1.02
N GLU A 26 -21.57 -14.49 0.30
CA GLU A 26 -22.25 -13.21 0.37
C GLU A 26 -22.87 -12.97 1.76
N SER A 27 -23.47 -13.99 2.38
CA SER A 27 -23.97 -13.87 3.76
C SER A 27 -22.83 -13.68 4.77
N GLU A 28 -21.74 -14.44 4.64
CA GLU A 28 -20.55 -14.28 5.49
C GLU A 28 -19.94 -12.87 5.35
N LEU A 29 -19.89 -12.32 4.13
CA LEU A 29 -19.45 -10.94 3.89
C LEU A 29 -20.36 -9.91 4.57
N LYS A 30 -21.68 -10.07 4.46
CA LYS A 30 -22.64 -9.16 5.09
C LYS A 30 -22.52 -9.15 6.61
N GLU A 31 -22.29 -10.32 7.22
CA GLU A 31 -22.03 -10.43 8.65
C GLU A 31 -20.76 -9.68 9.05
N LEU A 32 -19.65 -9.91 8.33
CA LEU A 32 -18.37 -9.23 8.58
C LEU A 32 -18.47 -7.70 8.40
N GLN A 33 -19.21 -7.23 7.39
CA GLN A 33 -19.48 -5.80 7.20
C GLN A 33 -20.25 -5.22 8.38
N THR A 34 -21.26 -5.94 8.89
CA THR A 34 -22.02 -5.50 10.07
C THR A 34 -21.10 -5.39 11.30
N VAL A 35 -20.22 -6.37 11.51
CA VAL A 35 -19.22 -6.32 12.58
C VAL A 35 -18.29 -5.11 12.40
N LEU A 36 -17.80 -4.85 11.18
CA LEU A 36 -16.95 -3.69 10.90
C LEU A 36 -17.65 -2.37 11.22
N GLU A 37 -18.92 -2.21 10.84
CA GLU A 37 -19.72 -1.02 11.16
C GLU A 37 -19.89 -0.81 12.67
N THR A 38 -20.10 -1.89 13.43
CA THR A 38 -20.15 -1.80 14.90
C THR A 38 -18.82 -1.35 15.48
N ILE A 39 -17.70 -1.86 14.97
CA ILE A 39 -16.35 -1.45 15.40
C ILE A 39 -16.12 0.03 15.09
N ASN A 40 -16.44 0.48 13.88
CA ASN A 40 -16.33 1.88 13.48
C ASN A 40 -17.16 2.79 14.39
N SER A 41 -18.39 2.39 14.71
CA SER A 41 -19.26 3.12 15.66
C SER A 41 -18.64 3.23 17.05
N ILE A 42 -18.02 2.14 17.55
CA ILE A 42 -17.31 2.12 18.84
C ILE A 42 -16.06 3.00 18.78
N LEU A 43 -15.29 2.95 17.69
CA LEU A 43 -14.09 3.76 17.50
C LEU A 43 -14.42 5.24 17.39
N LEU A 44 -15.52 5.62 16.74
CA LEU A 44 -16.02 6.99 16.77
C LEU A 44 -16.36 7.37 18.22
N ALA A 45 -17.22 6.60 18.90
CA ALA A 45 -17.64 6.90 20.27
C ALA A 45 -16.47 7.00 21.28
N LYS A 46 -15.44 6.14 21.14
CA LYS A 46 -14.24 6.14 22.01
C LYS A 46 -13.15 7.11 21.53
N GLY A 47 -13.07 7.36 20.23
CA GLY A 47 -12.12 8.28 19.59
C GLY A 47 -12.45 9.76 19.85
N PHE A 48 -13.71 10.09 20.15
CA PHE A 48 -14.12 11.45 20.55
C PHE A 48 -13.84 11.81 22.02
N LYS A 49 -13.15 10.96 22.80
CA LYS A 49 -12.79 11.26 24.19
C LYS A 49 -11.34 10.89 24.49
N ARG A 50 -10.39 11.69 23.98
CA ARG A 50 -9.09 12.04 24.60
C ARG A 50 -8.24 12.90 23.65
N ALA A 51 -8.77 14.05 23.31
CA ALA A 51 -7.96 15.24 23.07
C ALA A 51 -8.66 16.35 23.83
N ASP A 52 -8.44 16.39 25.16
CA ASP A 52 -8.60 17.62 25.91
C ASP A 52 -7.63 18.61 25.28
N ILE A 53 -8.15 19.37 24.32
CA ILE A 53 -7.57 20.60 23.83
C ILE A 53 -7.62 21.56 25.02
N VAL A 54 -6.58 21.51 25.86
CA VAL A 54 -6.20 22.67 26.66
C VAL A 54 -5.72 23.73 25.66
N LYS A 55 -6.69 24.52 25.21
CA LYS A 55 -6.46 25.81 24.58
C LYS A 55 -5.85 26.73 25.63
N LYS A 56 -4.55 27.01 25.53
CA LYS A 56 -3.98 28.24 26.09
C LYS A 56 -3.30 29.03 24.96
N PRO A 57 -3.75 30.27 24.66
CA PRO A 57 -3.16 31.15 23.65
C PRO A 57 -1.94 31.92 24.23
N PRO A 58 -1.23 32.72 23.40
CA PRO A 58 0.23 32.92 23.46
C PRO A 58 0.67 34.19 24.20
N THR A 59 1.90 34.19 24.73
CA THR A 59 2.73 35.38 25.07
C THR A 59 4.16 34.84 25.18
N ALA A 60 5.03 35.04 24.20
CA ALA A 60 5.90 36.21 24.00
C ALA A 60 6.89 36.45 25.16
N GLU A 61 8.14 36.73 24.76
CA GLU A 61 9.31 37.16 25.55
C GLU A 61 10.11 36.02 26.23
N ALA A 62 11.25 35.64 25.66
CA ALA A 62 12.56 36.31 25.75
C ALA A 62 13.26 36.10 27.12
N VAL A 63 14.26 35.20 27.09
CA VAL A 63 15.61 35.21 27.71
C VAL A 63 15.99 36.45 28.56
N PRO A 64 16.93 36.44 29.55
CA PRO A 64 18.08 35.51 29.82
C PRO A 64 18.47 35.40 31.34
N PRO A 65 19.73 35.21 31.83
CA PRO A 65 21.02 34.69 31.28
C PRO A 65 21.83 33.68 32.16
N ALA A 66 22.89 33.12 31.55
CA ALA A 66 24.19 32.66 32.09
C ALA A 66 24.23 31.42 33.02
N ALA A 67 25.04 30.37 32.78
CA ALA A 67 26.37 30.27 32.16
C ALA A 67 26.44 29.02 31.25
N ALA A 68 26.72 29.16 29.95
CA ALA A 68 28.04 29.27 29.31
C ALA A 68 28.83 27.94 29.28
N THR A 69 28.66 27.19 28.18
CA THR A 69 29.76 26.50 27.50
C THR A 69 29.52 26.68 26.01
N MET A 70 30.26 27.63 25.44
CA MET A 70 30.43 27.81 24.01
C MET A 70 31.71 27.06 23.64
N GLU A 71 31.71 26.35 22.52
CA GLU A 71 32.84 26.46 21.60
C GLU A 71 32.35 26.17 20.18
N GLU A 72 32.65 27.14 19.33
CA GLU A 72 32.26 27.32 17.94
C GLU A 72 33.52 27.17 17.08
N ALA A 73 33.29 26.84 15.81
CA ALA A 73 34.08 27.23 14.65
C ALA A 73 35.03 26.21 13.99
N THR A 74 34.84 26.14 12.67
CA THR A 74 35.82 25.94 11.58
C THR A 74 36.33 24.53 11.24
N GLN A 75 36.02 24.13 10.00
CA GLN A 75 36.56 22.97 9.26
C GLN A 75 38.11 23.09 9.12
N PRO A 76 38.87 21.97 8.98
CA PRO A 76 38.99 21.24 7.71
C PRO A 76 39.02 19.71 7.86
N SER A 77 38.60 18.99 6.81
CA SER A 77 38.85 17.55 6.67
C SER A 77 40.35 17.23 6.69
N PRO A 78 40.75 16.06 7.22
CA PRO A 78 41.33 15.06 6.32
C PRO A 78 40.75 13.66 6.54
N TYR A 79 40.59 12.98 5.42
CA TYR A 79 40.15 11.60 5.21
C TYR A 79 40.69 10.56 6.22
N ILE A 80 39.79 9.78 6.83
CA ILE A 80 39.86 8.31 6.82
C ILE A 80 38.44 7.72 6.61
N SER A 81 38.22 7.29 5.36
CA SER A 81 37.41 6.16 4.89
C SER A 81 36.52 5.38 5.88
N ALA A 82 35.21 5.56 5.78
CA ALA A 82 34.23 4.47 5.65
C ALA A 82 32.94 5.03 5.04
N GLN A 83 32.64 4.66 3.80
CA GLN A 83 31.50 5.15 3.04
C GLN A 83 30.20 4.60 3.64
N VAL A 84 29.35 5.47 4.18
CA VAL A 84 27.91 5.19 4.31
C VAL A 84 27.25 5.85 3.11
N PRO A 85 26.60 5.10 2.20
CA PRO A 85 26.10 5.67 0.95
C PRO A 85 24.95 6.63 1.25
N VAL A 86 24.98 7.73 0.51
CA VAL A 86 24.00 8.80 0.45
C VAL A 86 22.58 8.23 0.33
N VAL A 87 21.76 8.34 1.38
CA VAL A 87 20.33 8.04 1.26
C VAL A 87 19.69 9.23 0.55
N ALA A 88 19.29 8.97 -0.68
CA ALA A 88 18.61 9.89 -1.61
C ALA A 88 17.49 10.71 -0.95
N PRO A 89 17.18 11.92 -1.46
CA PRO A 89 16.10 12.75 -0.96
C PRO A 89 14.79 11.97 -1.03
N MET A 90 14.17 11.78 0.14
CA MET A 90 12.92 11.05 0.26
C MET A 90 11.82 11.91 -0.39
N PRO A 91 11.15 11.44 -1.47
CA PRO A 91 10.04 12.20 -2.04
C PRO A 91 8.92 12.27 -1.00
N GLU A 92 8.24 13.42 -0.91
CA GLU A 92 7.12 13.64 -0.01
C GLU A 92 6.02 12.61 -0.27
N PHE A 93 5.94 11.57 0.55
CA PHE A 93 4.86 10.60 0.48
C PHE A 93 3.65 11.17 1.22
N LYS A 94 2.52 11.31 0.52
CA LYS A 94 1.29 11.89 1.10
C LYS A 94 0.57 10.91 2.01
N GLU A 95 0.69 9.62 1.73
CA GLU A 95 -0.02 8.59 2.49
C GLU A 95 0.77 7.27 2.52
N VAL A 96 0.77 6.63 3.70
CA VAL A 96 1.39 5.31 3.91
C VAL A 96 0.31 4.31 4.30
N VAL A 97 0.01 3.37 3.40
CA VAL A 97 -0.96 2.29 3.62
C VAL A 97 -0.22 1.01 3.97
N SER A 98 -0.62 0.34 5.05
CA SER A 98 -0.01 -0.93 5.47
C SER A 98 -0.77 -2.11 4.86
N LEU A 99 -0.08 -2.95 4.09
CA LEU A 99 -0.63 -4.20 3.55
C LEU A 99 -0.46 -5.31 4.58
N LYS A 100 -1.57 -5.85 5.05
CA LYS A 100 -1.61 -6.91 6.07
C LYS A 100 -2.39 -8.12 5.57
N THR A 101 -2.05 -9.30 6.08
CA THR A 101 -2.85 -10.53 5.89
C THR A 101 -4.18 -10.42 6.64
N ALA A 102 -5.09 -11.36 6.38
CA ALA A 102 -6.30 -11.54 7.18
C ALA A 102 -6.00 -11.84 8.67
N SER A 103 -4.81 -12.40 8.98
CA SER A 103 -4.34 -12.62 10.35
C SER A 103 -3.71 -11.38 11.00
N GLY A 104 -3.62 -10.25 10.28
CA GLY A 104 -3.05 -9.00 10.78
C GLY A 104 -1.54 -8.88 10.66
N GLU A 105 -0.87 -9.86 10.04
CA GLU A 105 0.57 -9.87 9.80
C GLU A 105 0.94 -8.86 8.72
N LEU A 106 1.95 -8.04 8.99
CA LEU A 106 2.41 -7.02 8.05
C LEU A 106 3.21 -7.67 6.91
N LEU A 107 2.79 -7.43 5.67
CA LEU A 107 3.48 -7.91 4.48
C LEU A 107 4.31 -6.81 3.82
N ALA A 108 3.77 -5.60 3.72
CA ALA A 108 4.43 -4.48 3.06
C ALA A 108 3.85 -3.13 3.48
N LYS A 109 4.62 -2.07 3.25
CA LYS A 109 4.18 -0.67 3.31
C LYS A 109 4.05 -0.14 1.89
N LEU A 110 2.90 0.47 1.61
CA LEU A 110 2.59 1.14 0.36
C LEU A 110 2.71 2.64 0.58
N TYR A 111 3.58 3.29 -0.18
CA TYR A 111 3.72 4.73 -0.17
C TYR A 111 3.09 5.28 -1.45
N VAL A 112 2.08 6.13 -1.28
CA VAL A 112 1.36 6.75 -2.38
C VAL A 112 1.84 8.20 -2.51
N GLY A 113 2.42 8.52 -3.66
CA GLY A 113 2.72 9.89 -4.10
C GLY A 113 1.70 10.37 -5.14
N ASP A 114 1.90 11.57 -5.68
CA ASP A 114 0.97 12.17 -6.65
C ASP A 114 0.84 11.37 -7.96
N ASN A 115 1.96 10.87 -8.47
CA ASN A 115 2.02 10.16 -9.75
C ASN A 115 2.83 8.86 -9.67
N PHE A 116 3.16 8.41 -8.47
CA PHE A 116 3.95 7.20 -8.28
C PHE A 116 3.52 6.43 -7.04
N LEU A 117 3.76 5.13 -7.09
CA LEU A 117 3.44 4.19 -6.03
C LEU A 117 4.71 3.42 -5.70
N ARG A 118 5.07 3.35 -4.41
CA ARG A 118 6.22 2.55 -3.96
C ARG A 118 5.76 1.50 -2.96
N ILE A 119 6.04 0.24 -3.26
CA ILE A 119 5.78 -0.89 -2.35
C ILE A 119 7.11 -1.29 -1.73
N VAL A 120 7.17 -1.32 -0.39
CA VAL A 120 8.32 -1.79 0.37
C VAL A 120 7.88 -2.97 1.23
N PRO A 121 8.35 -4.19 0.95
CA PRO A 121 8.06 -5.34 1.79
C PRO A 121 8.55 -5.15 3.23
N ALA A 122 7.91 -5.84 4.17
CA ALA A 122 8.36 -5.87 5.56
C ALA A 122 9.72 -6.59 5.67
N GLU A 123 10.60 -6.09 6.54
CA GLU A 123 11.99 -6.57 6.66
C GLU A 123 12.08 -8.04 7.13
N ASP A 124 11.07 -8.52 7.83
CA ASP A 124 10.95 -9.90 8.28
C ASP A 124 10.42 -10.86 7.20
N LYS A 125 10.11 -10.36 6.00
CA LYS A 125 9.54 -11.13 4.90
C LYS A 125 10.47 -11.17 3.69
N ASN A 126 10.80 -12.38 3.25
CA ASN A 126 11.59 -12.60 2.04
C ASN A 126 10.65 -12.91 0.86
N PHE A 127 10.22 -11.87 0.15
CA PHE A 127 9.48 -12.04 -1.09
C PHE A 127 10.44 -12.16 -2.26
N SER A 128 10.34 -13.26 -3.00
CA SER A 128 11.12 -13.46 -4.22
C SER A 128 10.26 -13.19 -5.46
N VAL A 129 10.81 -12.40 -6.37
CA VAL A 129 10.20 -12.17 -7.70
C VAL A 129 10.09 -13.45 -8.53
N ASN A 130 10.87 -14.48 -8.20
CA ASN A 130 10.86 -15.76 -8.91
C ASN A 130 9.78 -16.71 -8.40
N THR A 131 9.12 -16.40 -7.29
CA THR A 131 8.06 -17.23 -6.73
C THR A 131 6.77 -17.04 -7.54
N PRO A 132 6.22 -18.11 -8.15
CA PRO A 132 4.91 -18.01 -8.80
C PRO A 132 3.81 -17.59 -7.80
N PRO A 133 2.79 -16.82 -8.22
CA PRO A 133 2.50 -16.37 -9.58
C PRO A 133 3.00 -14.94 -9.89
N PHE A 134 4.03 -14.42 -9.20
CA PHE A 134 4.41 -13.00 -9.27
C PHE A 134 4.64 -12.49 -10.70
N ASN A 135 5.55 -13.12 -11.46
CA ASN A 135 5.84 -12.68 -12.83
C ASN A 135 4.64 -12.88 -13.77
N GLN A 136 4.04 -14.07 -13.78
CA GLN A 136 2.96 -14.40 -14.72
C GLN A 136 1.70 -13.58 -14.50
N PHE A 137 1.36 -13.30 -13.23
CA PHE A 137 0.16 -12.56 -12.90
C PHE A 137 0.43 -11.06 -12.81
N LEU A 138 1.26 -10.61 -11.88
CA LEU A 138 1.41 -9.18 -11.62
C LEU A 138 2.14 -8.50 -12.79
N VAL A 139 3.29 -9.04 -13.20
CA VAL A 139 4.13 -8.38 -14.21
C VAL A 139 3.51 -8.51 -15.61
N GLU A 140 3.27 -9.73 -16.08
CA GLU A 140 2.83 -9.97 -17.46
C GLU A 140 1.35 -9.66 -17.69
N ARG A 141 0.48 -10.06 -16.76
CA ARG A 141 -0.97 -9.98 -16.96
C ARG A 141 -1.57 -8.66 -16.49
N VAL A 142 -0.97 -7.99 -15.51
CA VAL A 142 -1.47 -6.71 -14.99
C VAL A 142 -0.61 -5.56 -15.49
N LEU A 143 0.64 -5.44 -15.04
CA LEU A 143 1.49 -4.27 -15.29
C LEU A 143 1.80 -4.07 -16.79
N ALA A 144 2.19 -5.14 -17.50
CA ALA A 144 2.46 -5.05 -18.93
C ALA A 144 1.19 -4.74 -19.75
N LYS A 145 0.02 -5.21 -19.32
CA LYS A 145 -1.26 -4.88 -19.97
C LYS A 145 -1.65 -3.42 -19.77
N MET A 146 -1.38 -2.85 -18.60
CA MET A 146 -1.56 -1.42 -18.34
C MET A 146 -0.66 -0.58 -19.24
N GLN A 147 0.64 -0.90 -19.30
CA GLN A 147 1.60 -0.20 -20.15
C GLN A 147 1.24 -0.31 -21.65
N GLN A 148 0.80 -1.48 -22.12
CA GLN A 148 0.37 -1.66 -23.50
C GLN A 148 -0.83 -0.77 -23.84
N LYS A 149 -1.83 -0.73 -22.95
CA LYS A 149 -3.04 0.08 -23.14
C LYS A 149 -2.69 1.57 -23.19
N ASP A 150 -1.81 2.04 -22.31
CA ASP A 150 -1.37 3.44 -22.32
C ASP A 150 -0.58 3.77 -23.58
N SER A 151 0.29 2.88 -24.05
CA SER A 151 1.02 3.05 -25.32
C SER A 151 0.06 3.18 -26.51
N GLU A 152 -1.04 2.42 -26.54
CA GLU A 152 -2.09 2.55 -27.56
C GLU A 152 -2.85 3.88 -27.44
N LEU A 153 -3.11 4.37 -26.22
CA LEU A 153 -3.72 5.67 -25.99
C LEU A 153 -2.82 6.83 -26.45
N VAL A 154 -1.50 6.70 -26.29
CA VAL A 154 -0.53 7.67 -26.83
C VAL A 154 -0.54 7.65 -28.36
N LYS A 155 -0.53 6.47 -28.98
CA LYS A 155 -0.62 6.35 -30.45
C LYS A 155 -1.89 6.97 -31.02
N THR A 156 -2.99 6.90 -30.28
CA THR A 156 -4.27 7.50 -30.67
C THR A 156 -4.42 8.97 -30.25
N GLY A 157 -3.38 9.57 -29.65
CA GLY A 157 -3.36 10.97 -29.24
C GLY A 157 -4.22 11.31 -28.02
N LYS A 158 -4.68 10.31 -27.27
CA LYS A 158 -5.54 10.47 -26.07
C LYS A 158 -4.75 10.60 -24.78
N LEU A 159 -3.46 10.28 -24.79
CA LEU A 159 -2.54 10.34 -23.66
C LEU A 159 -1.20 10.92 -24.12
N LYS A 160 -0.47 11.62 -23.26
CA LYS A 160 0.87 12.10 -23.59
C LYS A 160 1.90 10.98 -23.42
N PRO A 161 3.01 10.96 -24.20
CA PRO A 161 4.07 9.97 -24.03
C PRO A 161 4.68 9.92 -22.62
N GLU A 162 4.69 11.06 -21.93
CA GLU A 162 5.24 11.21 -20.58
C GLU A 162 4.34 10.63 -19.48
N GLU A 163 3.06 10.38 -19.80
CA GLU A 163 2.06 9.86 -18.86
C GLU A 163 1.90 8.33 -18.97
N ILE A 164 2.70 7.67 -19.80
CA ILE A 164 2.67 6.20 -19.94
C ILE A 164 3.04 5.55 -18.60
N PHE A 165 2.21 4.61 -18.16
CA PHE A 165 2.51 3.79 -17.00
C PHE A 165 3.87 3.09 -17.12
N THR A 166 4.72 3.30 -16.12
CA THR A 166 6.04 2.69 -16.00
C THR A 166 6.19 2.07 -14.61
N TYR A 167 6.90 0.95 -14.55
CA TYR A 167 7.15 0.24 -13.30
C TYR A 167 8.61 -0.22 -13.23
N ASN A 168 9.14 -0.33 -12.01
CA ASN A 168 10.46 -0.88 -11.75
C ASN A 168 10.39 -1.87 -10.60
N ILE A 169 11.00 -3.04 -10.76
CA ILE A 169 11.01 -4.12 -9.77
C ILE A 169 12.45 -4.29 -9.30
N ILE A 170 12.71 -3.88 -8.07
CA ILE A 170 14.02 -4.03 -7.43
C ILE A 170 14.10 -5.46 -6.89
N ARG A 171 15.16 -6.18 -7.25
CA ARG A 171 15.42 -7.57 -6.83
C ARG A 171 16.36 -7.62 -5.64
#